data_AF-A0A6B8RSS3-F1
#
_entry.id   AF-A0A6B8RSS3-F1
#
_cell.length_a   1.000
_cell.length_b   1.000
_cell.length_c   1.000
_cell.angle_alpha   90.00
_cell.angle_beta   90.00
_cell.angle_gamma   90.00
#
_symmetry.space_group_name_H-M   'P 1'
#
loop_
_entity.id
_entity.type
_entity.pdbx_description
1 polymer ?
#
loop_
_entity_poly.entity_id
_entity_poly.type
_entity_poly.pdbx_seq_one_letter_code
_entity_poly.pdbx_strand_id
1 'polypeptide(L)'
;MSTWKKWLKPPIGKFLVQLHKWNAWVIVLLTISGIVLSIGSIRGDLGAGRVWLKQIHIWAGVLSTILLIIYLPRMRKHLKQLRNKPGQKFNLSVVLFLLVGWIISGIILWQGREFTPRWNTAALAIHDIFTWVGIPYALFHSITRSRWVKEPTKRTIKAEEQIIITENGKIEVIRPVITGKPFYTRREFLRWGVGVGTVIIVGPMFIKWLSSNVLNIGSGDVGGVLTEADGSPLRLAPVPLADSVAVIGGGAEGRFRIYTVTPIPKFHSETWNFYVKGLVDKPLEFNWAQFLELKRKVQVSDFHCVTGWSVYHNTWEGIPLSAMLEMAGVQSKGKFVKFYSGDGVYTDCLSLDVAKGEDIMIAVMHDGKPISADLGGPVRLIVPQMFAYKSVKWLQGIELIEEDHFGYWEVRGYDNDAWVKA
;
A
#
# COMPACT_ATOMS: atom_id res chain seq x y z
N MET A 1 -4.27 -55.48 -0.91
CA MET A 1 -3.70 -54.16 -1.28
C MET A 1 -4.47 -53.06 -0.58
N SER A 2 -3.83 -52.37 0.38
CA SER A 2 -4.47 -51.60 1.46
C SER A 2 -5.21 -50.33 1.03
N THR A 3 -6.29 -50.05 1.74
CA THR A 3 -7.17 -48.87 1.68
C THR A 3 -6.44 -47.53 1.76
N TRP A 4 -5.23 -47.50 2.33
CA TRP A 4 -4.37 -46.32 2.41
C TRP A 4 -3.92 -45.76 1.05
N LYS A 5 -3.68 -46.62 0.03
CA LYS A 5 -3.32 -46.14 -1.32
C LYS A 5 -4.47 -45.41 -2.03
N LYS A 6 -5.74 -45.68 -1.67
CA LYS A 6 -6.92 -44.97 -2.21
C LYS A 6 -7.03 -43.54 -1.64
N TRP A 7 -6.54 -43.29 -0.43
CA TRP A 7 -6.54 -41.97 0.19
C TRP A 7 -5.48 -41.03 -0.42
N LEU A 8 -4.35 -41.59 -0.87
CA LEU A 8 -3.23 -40.86 -1.46
C LEU A 8 -3.45 -40.40 -2.93
N LYS A 9 -4.50 -40.87 -3.60
CA LYS A 9 -4.81 -40.49 -5.00
C LYS A 9 -6.33 -40.30 -5.20
N PRO A 10 -6.95 -39.27 -4.59
CA PRO A 10 -8.35 -38.97 -4.85
C PRO A 10 -8.60 -38.80 -6.36
N PRO A 11 -9.80 -39.15 -6.87
CA PRO A 11 -10.19 -38.84 -8.24
C PRO A 11 -9.96 -37.36 -8.51
N ILE A 12 -9.35 -37.03 -9.64
CA ILE A 12 -8.90 -35.67 -9.95
C ILE A 12 -10.01 -34.62 -9.79
N GLY A 13 -11.27 -34.98 -10.08
CA GLY A 13 -12.42 -34.09 -9.86
C GLY A 13 -12.63 -33.71 -8.39
N LYS A 14 -12.60 -34.68 -7.46
CA LYS A 14 -12.74 -34.42 -6.01
C LYS A 14 -11.58 -33.57 -5.49
N PHE A 15 -10.37 -33.88 -5.95
CA PHE A 15 -9.18 -33.10 -5.64
C PHE A 15 -9.30 -31.64 -6.09
N LEU A 16 -9.70 -31.40 -7.35
CA LEU A 16 -9.85 -30.04 -7.90
C LEU A 16 -10.92 -29.24 -7.16
N VAL A 17 -12.03 -29.88 -6.76
CA VAL A 17 -13.08 -29.23 -5.96
C VAL A 17 -12.55 -28.81 -4.59
N GLN A 18 -11.79 -29.68 -3.92
CA GLN A 18 -11.23 -29.37 -2.60
C GLN A 18 -10.17 -28.28 -2.67
N LEU A 19 -9.30 -28.35 -3.69
CA LEU A 19 -8.29 -27.33 -3.93
C LEU A 19 -8.94 -25.96 -4.22
N HIS A 20 -9.99 -25.92 -5.03
CA HIS A 20 -10.72 -24.67 -5.32
C HIS A 20 -11.37 -24.09 -4.06
N LYS A 21 -11.94 -24.92 -3.17
CA LYS A 21 -12.51 -24.47 -1.89
C LYS A 21 -11.44 -23.86 -0.98
N TRP A 22 -10.30 -24.53 -0.83
CA TRP A 22 -9.18 -23.98 -0.04
C TRP A 22 -8.67 -22.67 -0.64
N ASN A 23 -8.48 -22.63 -1.96
CA ASN A 23 -8.07 -21.41 -2.64
C ASN A 23 -9.06 -20.26 -2.44
N ALA A 24 -10.37 -20.53 -2.48
CA ALA A 24 -11.39 -19.51 -2.23
C ALA A 24 -11.26 -18.91 -0.82
N TRP A 25 -11.08 -19.74 0.22
CA TRP A 25 -10.89 -19.25 1.60
C TRP A 25 -9.60 -18.45 1.76
N VAL A 26 -8.50 -18.90 1.14
CA VAL A 26 -7.23 -18.17 1.16
C VAL A 26 -7.37 -16.81 0.48
N ILE A 27 -8.06 -16.73 -0.66
CA ILE A 27 -8.30 -15.46 -1.36
C ILE A 27 -9.17 -14.53 -0.54
N VAL A 28 -10.19 -15.04 0.18
CA VAL A 28 -10.99 -14.22 1.10
C VAL A 28 -10.11 -13.65 2.22
N LEU A 29 -9.26 -14.48 2.84
CA LEU A 29 -8.35 -14.04 3.88
C LEU A 29 -7.36 -12.98 3.37
N LEU A 30 -6.76 -13.20 2.19
CA LEU A 30 -5.87 -12.25 1.52
C LEU A 30 -6.58 -10.94 1.18
N THR A 31 -7.82 -11.01 0.69
CA THR A 31 -8.64 -9.84 0.37
C THR A 31 -8.91 -9.00 1.60
N ILE A 32 -9.41 -9.62 2.68
CA ILE A 32 -9.76 -8.91 3.92
C ILE A 32 -8.50 -8.31 4.54
N SER A 33 -7.44 -9.11 4.73
CA SER A 33 -6.19 -8.61 5.30
C SER A 33 -5.54 -7.53 4.43
N GLY A 34 -5.59 -7.65 3.11
CA GLY A 34 -5.07 -6.65 2.17
C GLY A 34 -5.85 -5.32 2.23
N ILE A 35 -7.19 -5.37 2.25
CA ILE A 35 -8.03 -4.17 2.39
C ILE A 35 -7.71 -3.45 3.71
N VAL A 36 -7.66 -4.19 4.82
CA VAL A 36 -7.36 -3.61 6.13
C VAL A 36 -5.96 -2.99 6.16
N LEU A 37 -4.96 -3.63 5.52
CA LEU A 37 -3.62 -3.09 5.39
C LEU A 37 -3.52 -1.87 4.46
N SER A 38 -4.48 -1.66 3.55
CA SER A 38 -4.49 -0.55 2.60
C SER A 38 -5.09 0.75 3.16
N ILE A 39 -6.04 0.65 4.09
CA ILE A 39 -6.80 1.80 4.61
C ILE A 39 -5.96 2.58 5.63
N GLY A 40 -5.73 3.88 5.39
CA GLY A 40 -4.92 4.76 6.24
C GLY A 40 -5.41 4.91 7.68
N SER A 41 -6.71 5.08 7.88
CA SER A 41 -7.31 5.25 9.21
C SER A 41 -7.12 4.03 10.09
N ILE A 42 -7.45 2.84 9.57
CA ILE A 42 -7.29 1.56 10.29
C ILE A 42 -5.80 1.26 10.56
N ARG A 43 -4.90 1.68 9.67
CA ARG A 43 -3.44 1.53 9.86
C ARG A 43 -2.91 2.32 11.07
N GLY A 44 -3.49 3.48 11.38
CA GLY A 44 -3.08 4.32 12.52
C GLY A 44 -3.45 3.68 13.85
N ASP A 45 -4.69 3.17 13.95
CA ASP A 45 -5.25 2.65 15.20
C ASP A 45 -4.71 1.26 15.60
N LEU A 46 -4.25 0.47 14.62
CA LEU A 46 -3.82 -0.91 14.87
C LEU A 46 -2.48 -1.04 15.61
N GLY A 47 -1.65 0.01 15.68
CA GLY A 47 -0.37 -0.01 16.39
C GLY A 47 0.47 -1.27 16.10
N ALA A 48 0.78 -2.05 17.15
CA ALA A 48 1.51 -3.33 17.05
C ALA A 48 0.73 -4.45 16.33
N GLY A 49 -0.61 -4.42 16.35
CA GLY A 49 -1.48 -5.37 15.65
C GLY A 49 -1.30 -5.36 14.13
N ARG A 50 -0.81 -4.25 13.57
CA ARG A 50 -0.46 -4.14 12.14
C ARG A 50 0.63 -5.14 11.74
N VAL A 51 1.64 -5.34 12.59
CA VAL A 51 2.75 -6.27 12.30
C VAL A 51 2.20 -7.70 12.19
N TRP A 52 1.35 -8.10 13.14
CA TRP A 52 0.66 -9.38 13.11
C TRP A 52 -0.22 -9.54 11.87
N LEU A 53 -1.00 -8.53 11.52
CA LEU A 53 -1.85 -8.56 10.33
C LEU A 53 -1.03 -8.70 9.04
N LYS A 54 0.10 -7.97 8.93
CA LYS A 54 1.05 -8.12 7.81
C LYS A 54 1.56 -9.56 7.73
N GLN A 55 1.95 -10.15 8.86
CA GLN A 55 2.42 -11.55 8.90
C GLN A 55 1.32 -12.52 8.48
N ILE A 56 0.08 -12.34 8.94
CA ILE A 56 -1.07 -13.15 8.51
C ILE A 56 -1.26 -13.07 6.99
N HIS A 57 -1.17 -11.87 6.41
CA HIS A 57 -1.27 -11.69 4.97
C HIS A 57 -0.16 -12.43 4.20
N ILE A 58 1.09 -12.32 4.68
CA ILE A 58 2.24 -13.03 4.09
C ILE A 58 2.03 -14.55 4.17
N TRP A 59 1.66 -15.08 5.34
CA TRP A 59 1.41 -16.51 5.51
C TRP A 59 0.25 -17.03 4.65
N ALA A 60 -0.81 -16.24 4.49
CA ALA A 60 -1.88 -16.55 3.56
C ALA A 60 -1.38 -16.59 2.10
N GLY A 61 -0.45 -15.69 1.73
CA GLY A 61 0.21 -15.68 0.43
C GLY A 61 1.09 -16.91 0.19
N VAL A 62 1.86 -17.33 1.21
CA VAL A 62 2.63 -18.59 1.18
C VAL A 62 1.71 -19.78 1.01
N LEU A 63 0.60 -19.84 1.74
CA LEU A 63 -0.40 -20.90 1.58
C LEU A 63 -1.01 -20.92 0.17
N SER A 64 -1.31 -19.76 -0.42
CA SER A 64 -1.75 -19.65 -1.82
C SER A 64 -0.72 -20.23 -2.79
N THR A 65 0.55 -19.94 -2.57
CA THR A 65 1.68 -20.47 -3.36
C THR A 65 1.77 -21.99 -3.26
N ILE A 66 1.65 -22.55 -2.05
CA ILE A 66 1.63 -24.00 -1.82
C ILE A 66 0.48 -24.66 -2.58
N LEU A 67 -0.73 -24.08 -2.54
CA LEU A 67 -1.88 -24.61 -3.27
C LEU A 67 -1.65 -24.63 -4.79
N LEU A 68 -1.00 -23.58 -5.33
CA LEU A 68 -0.62 -23.52 -6.74
C LEU A 68 0.43 -24.59 -7.10
N ILE A 69 1.46 -24.79 -6.26
CA ILE A 69 2.48 -25.83 -6.46
C ILE A 69 1.84 -27.23 -6.45
N ILE A 70 0.94 -27.49 -5.49
CA ILE A 70 0.19 -28.76 -5.40
C ILE A 70 -0.68 -29.01 -6.65
N TYR A 71 -1.13 -27.95 -7.32
CA TYR A 71 -1.91 -28.01 -8.56
C TYR A 71 -1.06 -28.33 -9.80
N LEU A 72 0.14 -27.76 -9.93
CA LEU A 72 0.97 -27.81 -11.15
C LEU A 72 1.13 -29.23 -11.75
N PRO A 73 1.47 -30.30 -10.98
CA PRO A 73 1.62 -31.64 -11.54
C PRO A 73 0.34 -32.21 -12.17
N ARG A 74 -0.83 -31.71 -11.77
CA ARG A 74 -2.15 -32.17 -12.24
C ARG A 74 -2.74 -31.29 -13.33
N MET A 75 -2.12 -30.16 -13.64
CA MET A 75 -2.60 -29.19 -14.63
C MET A 75 -2.81 -29.82 -16.01
N ARG A 76 -1.86 -30.64 -16.49
CA ARG A 76 -1.98 -31.33 -17.79
C ARG A 76 -3.25 -32.19 -17.89
N LYS A 77 -3.59 -32.92 -16.82
CA LYS A 77 -4.80 -33.75 -16.75
C LYS A 77 -6.06 -32.90 -16.67
N HIS A 78 -6.04 -31.82 -15.92
CA HIS A 78 -7.15 -30.87 -15.85
C HIS A 78 -7.43 -30.21 -17.20
N LEU A 79 -6.40 -29.75 -17.91
CA LEU A 79 -6.54 -29.17 -19.25
C LEU A 79 -7.13 -30.16 -20.27
N LYS A 80 -6.77 -31.46 -20.17
CA LYS A 80 -7.42 -32.51 -20.98
C LYS A 80 -8.92 -32.63 -20.69
N GLN A 81 -9.36 -32.53 -19.43
CA GLN A 81 -10.78 -32.53 -19.08
C GLN A 81 -11.54 -31.30 -19.59
N LEU A 82 -10.83 -30.19 -19.83
CA LEU A 82 -11.38 -28.94 -20.33
C LEU A 82 -11.29 -28.78 -21.85
N ARG A 83 -10.81 -29.79 -22.59
CA ARG A 83 -10.54 -29.70 -24.04
C ARG A 83 -11.73 -29.14 -24.83
N ASN A 84 -12.95 -29.57 -24.51
CA ASN A 84 -14.17 -29.17 -25.20
C ASN A 84 -14.98 -28.10 -24.41
N LYS A 85 -14.34 -27.41 -23.46
CA LYS A 85 -14.97 -26.44 -22.56
C LYS A 85 -14.22 -25.11 -22.58
N PRO A 86 -14.28 -24.34 -23.69
CA PRO A 86 -13.44 -23.15 -23.89
C PRO A 86 -13.62 -22.11 -22.80
N GLY A 87 -14.86 -21.85 -22.35
CA GLY A 87 -15.11 -20.89 -21.26
C GLY A 87 -14.53 -21.30 -19.90
N GLN A 88 -14.46 -22.61 -19.60
CA GLN A 88 -13.81 -23.09 -18.37
C GLN A 88 -12.29 -23.00 -18.48
N LYS A 89 -11.73 -23.27 -19.67
CA LYS A 89 -10.31 -23.10 -19.95
C LYS A 89 -9.89 -21.63 -19.83
N PHE A 90 -10.66 -20.71 -20.41
CA PHE A 90 -10.42 -19.27 -20.27
C PHE A 90 -10.47 -18.82 -18.81
N ASN A 91 -11.51 -19.21 -18.06
CA ASN A 91 -11.62 -18.89 -16.63
C ASN A 91 -10.41 -19.42 -15.84
N LEU A 92 -9.96 -20.65 -16.14
CA LEU A 92 -8.77 -21.20 -15.49
C LEU A 92 -7.52 -20.37 -15.82
N SER A 93 -7.34 -19.97 -17.09
CA SER A 93 -6.22 -19.11 -17.49
C SER A 93 -6.23 -17.77 -16.77
N VAL A 94 -7.39 -17.10 -16.67
CA VAL A 94 -7.54 -15.83 -15.94
C VAL A 94 -7.19 -16.02 -14.45
N VAL A 95 -7.75 -17.04 -13.79
CA VAL A 95 -7.46 -17.29 -12.37
C VAL A 95 -5.98 -17.58 -12.14
N LEU A 96 -5.35 -18.41 -12.99
CA LEU A 96 -3.92 -18.70 -12.86
C LEU A 96 -3.06 -17.47 -13.11
N PHE A 97 -3.41 -16.64 -14.10
CA PHE A 97 -2.72 -15.38 -14.37
C PHE A 97 -2.78 -14.44 -13.16
N LEU A 98 -3.97 -14.27 -12.57
CA LEU A 98 -4.13 -13.46 -11.37
C LEU A 98 -3.34 -14.00 -10.17
N LEU A 99 -3.43 -15.30 -9.91
CA LEU A 99 -2.71 -15.96 -8.80
C LEU A 99 -1.19 -15.82 -8.96
N VAL A 100 -0.66 -16.11 -10.15
CA VAL A 100 0.77 -15.99 -10.42
C VAL A 100 1.23 -14.55 -10.27
N GLY A 101 0.46 -13.58 -10.78
CA GLY A 101 0.74 -12.16 -10.63
C GLY A 101 0.82 -11.70 -9.17
N TRP A 102 -0.16 -12.07 -8.35
CA TRP A 102 -0.14 -11.78 -6.91
C TRP A 102 1.00 -12.47 -6.17
N ILE A 103 1.30 -13.73 -6.50
CA ILE A 103 2.38 -14.49 -5.86
C ILE A 103 3.73 -13.86 -6.17
N ILE A 104 4.03 -13.59 -7.44
CA ILE A 104 5.33 -13.01 -7.83
C ILE A 104 5.51 -11.63 -7.22
N SER A 105 4.52 -10.74 -7.40
CA SER A 105 4.59 -9.39 -6.82
C SER A 105 4.65 -9.42 -5.29
N GLY A 106 3.89 -10.31 -4.65
CA GLY A 106 3.88 -10.50 -3.20
C GLY A 106 5.21 -11.03 -2.65
N ILE A 107 5.88 -11.95 -3.36
CA ILE A 107 7.21 -12.45 -2.97
C ILE A 107 8.24 -11.32 -3.05
N ILE A 108 8.23 -10.51 -4.11
CA ILE A 108 9.13 -9.36 -4.23
C ILE A 108 8.89 -8.37 -3.09
N LEU A 109 7.63 -8.03 -2.79
CA LEU A 109 7.29 -7.13 -1.68
C LEU A 109 7.64 -7.70 -0.30
N TRP A 110 7.48 -9.02 -0.10
CA TRP A 110 7.87 -9.69 1.14
C TRP A 110 9.38 -9.64 1.33
N GLN A 111 10.13 -9.91 0.26
CA GLN A 111 11.59 -9.87 0.21
C GLN A 111 12.10 -8.47 -0.16
N GLY A 112 11.33 -7.41 0.06
CA GLY A 112 11.62 -6.10 -0.53
C GLY A 112 12.98 -5.53 -0.17
N ARG A 113 13.59 -5.96 0.94
CA ARG A 113 14.96 -5.61 1.31
C ARG A 113 16.04 -6.25 0.43
N GLU A 114 15.73 -7.32 -0.29
CA GLU A 114 16.64 -8.01 -1.22
C GLU A 114 16.57 -7.45 -2.65
N PHE A 115 15.58 -6.61 -2.94
CA PHE A 115 15.35 -6.04 -4.26
C PHE A 115 15.60 -4.54 -4.28
N THR A 116 16.02 -4.01 -5.43
CA THR A 116 16.22 -2.57 -5.57
C THR A 116 14.89 -1.81 -5.45
N PRO A 117 14.91 -0.52 -5.06
CA PRO A 117 13.70 0.29 -4.89
C PRO A 117 12.80 0.35 -6.14
N ARG A 118 13.39 0.27 -7.33
CA ARG A 118 12.65 0.17 -8.61
C ARG A 118 11.82 -1.10 -8.71
N TRP A 119 12.38 -2.25 -8.34
CA TRP A 119 11.65 -3.52 -8.32
C TRP A 119 10.53 -3.51 -7.28
N ASN A 120 10.76 -2.92 -6.10
CA ASN A 120 9.71 -2.79 -5.08
C ASN A 120 8.55 -1.89 -5.54
N THR A 121 8.87 -0.77 -6.17
CA THR A 121 7.86 0.17 -6.69
C THR A 121 7.03 -0.50 -7.79
N ALA A 122 7.69 -1.19 -8.72
CA ALA A 122 7.02 -1.95 -9.77
C ALA A 122 6.18 -3.09 -9.20
N ALA A 123 6.71 -3.86 -8.25
CA ALA A 123 5.99 -4.95 -7.61
C ALA A 123 4.74 -4.46 -6.87
N LEU A 124 4.83 -3.32 -6.18
CA LEU A 124 3.68 -2.70 -5.50
C LEU A 124 2.60 -2.30 -6.51
N ALA A 125 2.99 -1.61 -7.59
CA ALA A 125 2.05 -1.22 -8.64
C ALA A 125 1.39 -2.43 -9.30
N ILE A 126 2.18 -3.47 -9.61
CA ILE A 126 1.67 -4.73 -10.18
C ILE A 126 0.70 -5.41 -9.20
N HIS A 127 1.09 -5.53 -7.91
CA HIS A 127 0.25 -6.15 -6.90
C HIS A 127 -1.11 -5.44 -6.75
N ASP A 128 -1.09 -4.11 -6.77
CA ASP A 128 -2.31 -3.29 -6.72
C ASP A 128 -3.15 -3.48 -7.99
N ILE A 129 -2.57 -3.52 -9.20
CA ILE A 129 -3.30 -3.81 -10.46
C ILE A 129 -4.02 -5.16 -10.36
N PHE A 130 -3.29 -6.21 -9.95
CA PHE A 130 -3.87 -7.54 -9.79
C PHE A 130 -4.99 -7.55 -8.77
N THR A 131 -4.89 -6.73 -7.72
CA THR A 131 -5.91 -6.56 -6.68
C THR A 131 -7.17 -5.88 -7.22
N TRP A 132 -6.99 -4.78 -7.96
CA TRP A 132 -8.08 -4.03 -8.61
C TRP A 132 -8.84 -4.83 -9.65
N VAL A 133 -8.18 -5.71 -10.39
CA VAL A 133 -8.84 -6.56 -11.39
C VAL A 133 -9.36 -7.85 -10.74
N GLY A 134 -8.54 -8.46 -9.90
CA GLY A 134 -8.74 -9.81 -9.40
C GLY A 134 -9.80 -9.92 -8.30
N ILE A 135 -9.92 -8.93 -7.39
CA ILE A 135 -10.97 -8.95 -6.37
C ILE A 135 -12.36 -8.82 -7.01
N PRO A 136 -12.64 -7.83 -7.88
CA PRO A 136 -13.90 -7.76 -8.63
C PRO A 136 -14.21 -9.04 -9.40
N TYR A 137 -13.20 -9.60 -10.08
CA TYR A 137 -13.36 -10.85 -10.82
C TYR A 137 -13.70 -12.03 -9.90
N ALA A 138 -13.01 -12.17 -8.76
CA ALA A 138 -13.26 -13.23 -7.79
C ALA A 138 -14.65 -13.10 -7.14
N LEU A 139 -15.08 -11.87 -6.84
CA LEU A 139 -16.42 -11.59 -6.32
C LEU A 139 -17.50 -11.96 -7.35
N PHE A 140 -17.35 -11.48 -8.59
CA PHE A 140 -18.23 -11.84 -9.70
C PHE A 140 -18.27 -13.36 -9.92
N HIS A 141 -17.11 -14.02 -9.95
CA HIS A 141 -17.02 -15.47 -10.11
C HIS A 141 -17.75 -16.20 -8.98
N SER A 142 -17.56 -15.78 -7.73
CA SER A 142 -18.16 -16.42 -6.55
C SER A 142 -19.68 -16.29 -6.54
N ILE A 143 -20.20 -15.09 -6.79
CA ILE A 143 -21.64 -14.83 -6.82
C ILE A 143 -22.30 -15.58 -7.97
N THR A 144 -21.74 -15.49 -9.18
CA THR A 144 -22.36 -16.09 -10.38
C THR A 144 -22.26 -17.62 -10.42
N ARG A 145 -21.37 -18.21 -9.61
CA ARG A 145 -21.23 -19.66 -9.43
C ARG A 145 -21.94 -20.19 -8.18
N SER A 146 -22.49 -19.33 -7.33
CA SER A 146 -23.31 -19.70 -6.17
C SER A 146 -24.46 -20.63 -6.56
N ARG A 147 -24.77 -21.60 -5.69
CA ARG A 147 -25.90 -22.52 -5.86
C ARG A 147 -27.24 -21.77 -5.91
N TRP A 148 -27.37 -20.70 -5.13
CA TRP A 148 -28.58 -19.87 -5.06
C TRP A 148 -28.94 -19.19 -6.40
N VAL A 149 -27.94 -18.90 -7.23
CA VAL A 149 -28.11 -18.31 -8.57
C VAL A 149 -28.35 -19.38 -9.65
N LYS A 150 -27.97 -20.63 -9.37
CA LYS A 150 -28.12 -21.76 -10.31
C LYS A 150 -29.41 -22.54 -10.13
N GLU A 151 -30.02 -22.51 -8.95
CA GLU A 151 -31.30 -23.19 -8.67
C GLU A 151 -32.48 -22.37 -9.21
N PRO A 152 -33.16 -22.81 -10.28
CA PRO A 152 -34.26 -22.07 -10.89
C PRO A 152 -35.57 -22.18 -10.09
N THR A 153 -35.62 -23.05 -9.07
CA THR A 153 -36.87 -23.71 -8.63
C THR A 153 -37.34 -23.39 -7.21
N LYS A 154 -36.76 -22.42 -6.50
CA LYS A 154 -37.37 -21.91 -5.25
C LYS A 154 -38.48 -20.87 -5.56
N ARG A 155 -39.55 -21.41 -6.17
CA ARG A 155 -40.99 -21.04 -6.24
C ARG A 155 -41.42 -19.56 -6.28
N THR A 156 -42.38 -19.24 -7.18
CA THR A 156 -43.44 -18.25 -6.85
C THR A 156 -44.75 -18.31 -7.66
N ILE A 157 -44.90 -19.16 -8.69
CA ILE A 157 -46.24 -19.40 -9.28
C ILE A 157 -46.43 -20.91 -9.41
N LYS A 158 -47.08 -21.53 -8.41
CA LYS A 158 -47.86 -22.73 -8.72
C LYS A 158 -49.05 -22.20 -9.48
N ALA A 159 -49.12 -22.43 -10.78
CA ALA A 159 -50.37 -22.19 -11.47
C ALA A 159 -51.43 -23.03 -10.76
N GLU A 160 -52.56 -22.43 -10.41
CA GLU A 160 -53.71 -23.15 -9.87
C GLU A 160 -54.08 -24.23 -10.88
N GLU A 161 -53.91 -25.50 -10.50
CA GLU A 161 -54.36 -26.61 -11.32
C GLU A 161 -55.90 -26.57 -11.32
N GLN A 162 -56.49 -26.24 -12.46
CA GLN A 162 -57.94 -26.33 -12.62
C GLN A 162 -58.31 -27.78 -12.90
N ILE A 163 -59.13 -28.34 -12.02
CA ILE A 163 -59.65 -29.70 -12.13
C ILE A 163 -61.03 -29.60 -12.78
N ILE A 164 -61.20 -30.22 -13.95
CA ILE A 164 -62.49 -30.29 -14.64
C ILE A 164 -62.96 -31.74 -14.59
N ILE A 165 -64.21 -31.95 -14.17
CA ILE A 165 -64.88 -33.25 -14.22
C ILE A 165 -65.70 -33.28 -15.52
N THR A 166 -65.36 -34.18 -16.43
CA THR A 166 -66.12 -34.37 -17.68
C THR A 166 -67.40 -35.17 -17.43
N GLU A 167 -68.41 -35.04 -18.30
CA GLU A 167 -69.73 -35.69 -18.17
C GLU A 167 -69.67 -37.22 -17.98
N ASN A 168 -68.57 -37.86 -18.39
CA ASN A 168 -68.33 -39.30 -18.22
C ASN A 168 -67.60 -39.66 -16.90
N GLY A 169 -67.50 -38.74 -15.95
CA GLY A 169 -66.89 -38.96 -14.63
C GLY A 169 -65.35 -39.02 -14.63
N LYS A 170 -64.68 -38.64 -15.74
CA LYS A 170 -63.22 -38.58 -15.80
C LYS A 170 -62.71 -37.22 -15.32
N ILE A 171 -61.70 -37.25 -14.45
CA ILE A 171 -61.01 -36.07 -13.93
C ILE A 171 -59.90 -35.69 -14.90
N GLU A 172 -59.99 -34.52 -15.51
CA GLU A 172 -58.94 -33.94 -16.36
C GLU A 172 -58.29 -32.75 -15.65
N VAL A 173 -56.96 -32.79 -15.52
CA VAL A 173 -56.17 -31.72 -14.89
C VAL A 173 -55.59 -30.85 -16.00
N ILE A 174 -56.14 -29.65 -16.17
CA ILE A 174 -55.64 -28.70 -17.16
C ILE A 174 -54.55 -27.85 -16.50
N ARG A 175 -53.32 -28.04 -16.99
CA ARG A 175 -52.19 -27.17 -16.61
C ARG A 175 -52.13 -26.00 -17.58
N PRO A 176 -52.26 -24.75 -17.13
CA PRO A 176 -52.12 -23.61 -18.03
C PRO A 176 -50.70 -23.60 -18.60
N VAL A 177 -50.62 -23.64 -19.94
CA VAL A 177 -49.34 -23.50 -20.64
C VAL A 177 -48.98 -22.01 -20.60
N ILE A 178 -48.08 -21.63 -19.69
CA ILE A 178 -47.51 -20.29 -19.68
C ILE A 178 -46.62 -20.16 -20.94
N THR A 179 -47.19 -19.66 -22.03
CA THR A 179 -46.47 -19.38 -23.27
C THR A 179 -45.79 -18.02 -23.18
N GLY A 180 -44.53 -18.02 -22.74
CA GLY A 180 -43.64 -16.87 -22.81
C GLY A 180 -42.26 -17.25 -22.33
N LYS A 181 -41.29 -17.41 -23.24
CA LYS A 181 -39.88 -17.51 -22.83
C LYS A 181 -39.44 -16.10 -22.39
N PRO A 182 -39.00 -15.90 -21.14
CA PRO A 182 -38.52 -14.59 -20.71
C PRO A 182 -37.29 -14.18 -21.53
N PHE A 183 -37.18 -12.89 -21.89
CA PHE A 183 -36.04 -12.34 -22.64
C PHE A 183 -34.70 -12.53 -21.92
N TYR A 184 -34.72 -12.58 -20.59
CA TYR A 184 -33.55 -12.87 -19.75
C TYR A 184 -33.92 -13.87 -18.66
N THR A 185 -33.05 -14.85 -18.44
CA THR A 185 -33.16 -15.69 -17.25
C THR A 185 -32.77 -14.90 -16.00
N ARG A 186 -33.35 -15.22 -14.83
CA ARG A 186 -32.93 -14.66 -13.53
C ARG A 186 -31.41 -14.72 -13.34
N ARG A 187 -30.80 -15.81 -13.81
CA ARG A 187 -29.36 -16.01 -13.79
C ARG A 187 -28.63 -14.99 -14.66
N GLU A 188 -29.12 -14.71 -15.86
CA GLU A 188 -28.54 -13.67 -16.73
C GLU A 188 -28.73 -12.28 -16.16
N PHE A 189 -29.93 -11.96 -15.67
CA PHE A 189 -30.21 -10.68 -15.01
C PHE A 189 -29.28 -10.45 -13.81
N LEU A 190 -29.15 -11.42 -12.90
CA LEU A 190 -28.24 -11.31 -11.75
C LEU A 190 -26.77 -11.22 -12.18
N ARG A 191 -26.35 -11.96 -13.22
CA ARG A 191 -24.99 -11.87 -13.74
C ARG A 191 -24.69 -10.47 -14.28
N TRP A 192 -25.59 -9.91 -15.08
CA TRP A 192 -25.45 -8.56 -15.62
C TRP A 192 -25.51 -7.51 -14.51
N GLY A 193 -26.47 -7.61 -13.59
CA GLY A 193 -26.59 -6.69 -12.46
C GLY A 193 -25.35 -6.65 -11.58
N VAL A 194 -24.78 -7.81 -11.23
CA VAL A 194 -23.53 -7.87 -10.43
C VAL A 194 -22.35 -7.32 -11.22
N GLY A 195 -22.22 -7.66 -12.50
CA GLY A 195 -21.14 -7.18 -13.36
C GLY A 195 -21.16 -5.66 -13.52
N VAL A 196 -22.30 -5.11 -13.94
CA VAL A 196 -22.50 -3.66 -14.11
C VAL A 196 -22.37 -2.93 -12.78
N GLY A 197 -22.99 -3.43 -11.71
CA GLY A 197 -22.87 -2.83 -10.39
C GLY A 197 -21.43 -2.75 -9.90
N THR A 198 -20.64 -3.80 -10.14
CA THR A 198 -19.21 -3.82 -9.78
C THR A 198 -18.41 -2.81 -10.60
N VAL A 199 -18.68 -2.68 -11.90
CA VAL A 199 -18.01 -1.66 -12.75
C VAL A 199 -18.37 -0.25 -12.32
N ILE A 200 -19.64 0.03 -11.99
CA ILE A 200 -20.08 1.36 -11.53
C ILE A 200 -19.41 1.74 -10.21
N ILE A 201 -19.33 0.80 -9.26
CA ILE A 201 -18.77 1.06 -7.93
C ILE A 201 -17.24 1.15 -7.98
N VAL A 202 -16.58 0.18 -8.62
CA VAL A 202 -15.12 0.02 -8.57
C VAL A 202 -14.43 0.79 -9.69
N GLY A 203 -15.07 0.97 -10.84
CA GLY A 203 -14.49 1.57 -12.05
C GLY A 203 -13.94 2.98 -11.84
N PRO A 204 -14.72 3.94 -11.31
CA PRO A 204 -14.23 5.29 -11.04
C PRO A 204 -13.04 5.32 -10.08
N MET A 205 -13.08 4.49 -9.02
CA MET A 205 -11.99 4.38 -8.06
C MET A 205 -10.73 3.80 -8.70
N PHE A 206 -10.87 2.79 -9.56
CA PHE A 206 -9.78 2.20 -10.30
C PHE A 206 -9.13 3.20 -11.27
N ILE A 207 -9.93 3.95 -12.05
CA ILE A 207 -9.41 4.94 -13.00
C ILE A 207 -8.63 6.02 -12.26
N LYS A 208 -9.18 6.56 -11.16
CA LYS A 208 -8.51 7.55 -10.31
C LYS A 208 -7.20 7.00 -9.73
N TRP A 209 -7.20 5.75 -9.29
CA TRP A 209 -6.00 5.09 -8.78
C TRP A 209 -4.95 4.88 -9.88
N LEU A 210 -5.36 4.40 -11.07
CA LEU A 210 -4.48 4.10 -12.19
C LEU A 210 -3.79 5.36 -12.75
N SER A 211 -4.55 6.45 -12.94
CA SER A 211 -3.98 7.72 -13.41
C SER A 211 -2.93 8.24 -12.44
N SER A 212 -3.25 8.22 -11.14
CA SER A 212 -2.42 8.82 -10.10
C SER A 212 -1.25 7.98 -9.60
N ASN A 213 -1.26 6.66 -9.79
CA ASN A 213 -0.22 5.76 -9.26
C ASN A 213 0.59 5.01 -10.33
N VAL A 214 0.08 4.87 -11.56
CA VAL A 214 0.74 4.06 -12.61
C VAL A 214 1.15 4.91 -13.80
N LEU A 215 0.22 5.71 -14.32
CA LEU A 215 0.46 6.48 -15.54
C LEU A 215 1.21 7.79 -15.30
N ASN A 216 1.38 8.18 -14.03
CA ASN A 216 1.92 9.49 -13.62
C ASN A 216 1.24 10.67 -14.34
N ILE A 217 0.02 10.45 -14.83
CA ILE A 217 -0.81 11.48 -15.42
C ILE A 217 -1.43 12.16 -14.21
N GLY A 218 -0.83 13.27 -13.80
CA GLY A 218 -1.48 14.19 -12.88
C GLY A 218 -2.89 14.39 -13.39
N SER A 219 -3.88 13.95 -12.60
CA SER A 219 -5.18 14.57 -12.69
C SER A 219 -4.90 16.04 -12.45
N GLY A 220 -4.88 16.83 -13.53
CA GLY A 220 -5.10 18.26 -13.43
C GLY A 220 -6.25 18.41 -12.45
N ASP A 221 -6.01 19.24 -11.46
CA ASP A 221 -6.83 19.42 -10.28
C ASP A 221 -8.22 19.92 -10.71
N VAL A 222 -9.10 19.01 -11.13
CA VAL A 222 -10.51 19.30 -11.40
C VAL A 222 -11.28 18.81 -10.19
N GLY A 223 -11.09 19.50 -9.08
CA GLY A 223 -11.70 19.13 -7.80
C GLY A 223 -11.16 19.84 -6.56
N GLY A 224 -10.11 20.65 -6.68
CA GLY A 224 -9.69 21.61 -5.66
C GLY A 224 -9.80 23.03 -6.20
N VAL A 225 -10.97 23.65 -6.03
CA VAL A 225 -11.00 25.10 -5.84
C VAL A 225 -9.95 25.41 -4.78
N LEU A 226 -9.07 26.36 -5.09
CA LEU A 226 -8.16 27.01 -4.15
C LEU A 226 -8.99 27.52 -2.96
N THR A 227 -9.23 26.68 -1.96
CA THR A 227 -9.58 27.14 -0.62
C THR A 227 -8.28 27.52 0.05
N GLU A 228 -8.00 28.81 -0.11
CA GLU A 228 -7.35 29.73 0.81
C GLU A 228 -6.82 29.16 2.14
N ALA A 229 -5.63 29.66 2.49
CA ALA A 229 -4.97 29.66 3.79
C ALA A 229 -4.48 28.30 4.30
N ASP A 230 -3.27 27.91 3.87
CA ASP A 230 -2.48 26.96 4.64
C ASP A 230 -2.15 27.61 6.01
N GLY A 231 -2.61 26.96 7.08
CA GLY A 231 -2.49 27.47 8.44
C GLY A 231 -1.08 27.36 9.03
N SER A 232 -0.05 27.85 8.33
CA SER A 232 1.34 27.94 8.85
C SER A 232 1.81 29.39 8.80
N PRO A 233 1.63 30.20 9.85
CA PRO A 233 2.08 31.59 9.85
C PRO A 233 3.58 31.65 10.20
N LEU A 234 4.40 30.92 9.45
CA LEU A 234 5.82 31.25 9.39
C LEU A 234 5.95 32.48 8.50
N ARG A 235 5.99 33.66 9.12
CA ARG A 235 5.95 34.95 8.43
C ARG A 235 7.14 35.18 7.50
N LEU A 236 8.25 34.48 7.74
CA LEU A 236 9.45 34.51 6.92
C LEU A 236 9.57 33.19 6.15
N ALA A 237 9.30 33.21 4.85
CA ALA A 237 9.56 32.06 4.00
C ALA A 237 11.06 31.99 3.65
N PRO A 238 11.69 30.80 3.64
CA PRO A 238 13.04 30.63 3.14
C PRO A 238 13.12 31.04 1.66
N VAL A 239 14.10 31.87 1.31
CA VAL A 239 14.40 32.21 -0.08
C VAL A 239 15.25 31.07 -0.67
N PRO A 240 14.87 30.46 -1.82
CA PRO A 240 15.64 29.38 -2.42
C PRO A 240 17.00 29.86 -2.95
N LEU A 241 18.01 28.99 -2.88
CA LEU A 241 19.28 29.19 -3.57
C LEU A 241 19.12 29.00 -5.09
N ALA A 242 20.06 29.53 -5.89
CA ALA A 242 20.00 29.46 -7.35
C ALA A 242 19.83 28.01 -7.88
N ASP A 243 20.61 27.07 -7.34
CA ASP A 243 20.54 25.65 -7.73
C ASP A 243 19.20 24.98 -7.32
N SER A 244 18.58 25.48 -6.26
CA SER A 244 17.27 25.02 -5.79
C SER A 244 16.15 25.56 -6.68
N VAL A 245 16.23 26.83 -7.10
CA VAL A 245 15.34 27.43 -8.10
C VAL A 245 15.45 26.70 -9.44
N ALA A 246 16.68 26.36 -9.85
CA ALA A 246 16.93 25.62 -11.08
C ALA A 246 16.48 24.15 -10.99
N VAL A 247 16.16 23.66 -9.78
CA VAL A 247 15.80 22.27 -9.51
C VAL A 247 16.81 21.33 -10.19
N ILE A 248 18.08 21.42 -9.77
CA ILE A 248 19.20 20.72 -10.44
C ILE A 248 19.03 19.20 -10.57
N GLY A 249 18.14 18.58 -9.78
CA GLY A 249 17.74 17.17 -9.96
C GLY A 249 16.82 16.91 -11.15
N GLY A 250 16.31 17.93 -11.85
CA GLY A 250 15.31 17.79 -12.92
C GLY A 250 13.87 17.67 -12.41
N GLY A 251 13.68 17.72 -11.09
CA GLY A 251 12.39 17.61 -10.41
C GLY A 251 12.12 16.20 -9.90
N ALA A 252 11.45 16.11 -8.75
CA ALA A 252 11.14 14.83 -8.13
C ALA A 252 10.30 13.92 -9.05
N GLU A 253 10.78 12.71 -9.27
CA GLU A 253 10.11 11.68 -10.06
C GLU A 253 9.47 10.63 -9.16
N GLY A 254 8.14 10.57 -9.17
CA GLY A 254 7.36 9.69 -8.31
C GLY A 254 6.42 10.51 -7.43
N ARG A 255 5.83 9.87 -6.42
CA ARG A 255 4.87 10.53 -5.54
C ARG A 255 5.11 10.20 -4.09
N PHE A 256 5.24 11.24 -3.28
CA PHE A 256 5.26 11.09 -1.82
C PHE A 256 3.93 10.52 -1.33
N ARG A 257 4.02 9.47 -0.51
CA ARG A 257 2.89 8.99 0.28
C ARG A 257 3.05 9.50 1.70
N ILE A 258 2.05 10.23 2.18
CA ILE A 258 2.11 10.88 3.49
C ILE A 258 1.80 9.85 4.58
N TYR A 259 2.75 9.66 5.49
CA TYR A 259 2.58 8.91 6.72
C TYR A 259 2.83 9.84 7.91
N THR A 260 1.91 9.86 8.85
CA THR A 260 2.05 10.58 10.13
C THR A 260 1.68 9.61 11.25
N VAL A 261 2.32 9.76 12.41
CA VAL A 261 1.97 9.01 13.63
C VAL A 261 1.11 9.84 14.58
N THR A 262 0.97 11.12 14.27
CA THR A 262 0.25 12.19 14.97
C THR A 262 -0.50 13.05 13.94
N PRO A 263 -1.45 13.90 14.36
CA PRO A 263 -1.93 15.01 13.53
C PRO A 263 -0.78 15.92 13.10
N ILE A 264 -0.87 16.54 11.92
CA ILE A 264 0.17 17.45 11.41
C ILE A 264 0.30 18.65 12.37
N PRO A 265 1.47 18.87 13.00
CA PRO A 265 1.68 20.00 13.89
C PRO A 265 1.65 21.32 13.11
N LYS A 266 1.27 22.40 13.81
CA LYS A 266 1.28 23.77 13.29
C LYS A 266 2.38 24.56 13.96
N PHE A 267 3.14 25.33 13.18
CA PHE A 267 4.25 26.14 13.67
C PHE A 267 4.01 27.62 13.42
N HIS A 268 4.41 28.45 14.37
CA HIS A 268 4.31 29.91 14.34
C HIS A 268 5.73 30.49 14.48
N SER A 269 6.08 31.53 13.71
CA SER A 269 7.45 32.09 13.72
C SER A 269 7.88 32.58 15.10
N GLU A 270 6.93 33.09 15.90
CA GLU A 270 7.21 33.69 17.20
C GLU A 270 7.53 32.65 18.29
N THR A 271 7.08 31.41 18.12
CA THR A 271 7.25 30.33 19.11
C THR A 271 8.10 29.18 18.60
N TRP A 272 8.47 29.19 17.31
CA TRP A 272 9.30 28.15 16.74
C TRP A 272 10.75 28.30 17.23
N ASN A 273 11.32 27.19 17.69
CA ASN A 273 12.72 27.09 18.05
C ASN A 273 13.32 25.78 17.52
N PHE A 274 14.63 25.78 17.30
CA PHE A 274 15.42 24.60 17.00
C PHE A 274 16.64 24.56 17.91
N TYR A 275 16.96 23.38 18.44
CA TYR A 275 18.07 23.24 19.38
C TYR A 275 19.04 22.09 19.04
N VAL A 276 20.29 22.27 19.45
CA VAL A 276 21.32 21.22 19.49
C VAL A 276 21.88 21.17 20.91
N LYS A 277 21.76 20.03 21.58
CA LYS A 277 22.14 19.86 23.00
C LYS A 277 22.86 18.53 23.27
N GLY A 278 23.10 18.23 24.55
CA GLY A 278 23.70 16.98 25.00
C GLY A 278 25.22 17.08 25.10
N LEU A 279 25.92 16.09 24.59
CA LEU A 279 27.39 15.98 24.58
C LEU A 279 28.02 16.90 23.52
N VAL A 280 27.83 18.21 23.69
CA VAL A 280 28.37 19.30 22.86
C VAL A 280 29.13 20.30 23.71
N ASP A 281 30.14 20.94 23.13
CA ASP A 281 30.89 22.03 23.77
C ASP A 281 30.06 23.32 23.81
N LYS A 282 29.23 23.54 22.77
CA LYS A 282 28.41 24.73 22.60
C LYS A 282 26.97 24.31 22.26
N PRO A 283 26.07 24.22 23.26
CA PRO A 283 24.64 24.08 23.00
C PRO A 283 24.14 25.23 22.11
N LEU A 284 23.35 24.90 21.10
CA LEU A 284 22.82 25.86 20.14
C LEU A 284 21.30 25.94 20.28
N GLU A 285 20.76 27.15 20.13
CA GLU A 285 19.32 27.39 20.02
C GLU A 285 19.08 28.51 18.99
N PHE A 286 18.14 28.29 18.08
CA PHE A 286 17.80 29.22 17.02
C PHE A 286 16.30 29.48 17.03
N ASN A 287 15.90 30.74 16.96
CA ASN A 287 14.57 31.09 16.49
C ASN A 287 14.49 30.94 14.96
N TRP A 288 13.29 31.10 14.40
CA TRP A 288 13.07 30.88 12.97
C TRP A 288 13.92 31.79 12.07
N ALA A 289 14.04 33.08 12.41
CA ALA A 289 14.82 34.02 11.61
C ALA A 289 16.31 33.66 11.61
N GLN A 290 16.89 33.38 12.79
CA GLN A 290 18.29 32.97 12.94
C GLN A 290 18.58 31.65 12.22
N PHE A 291 17.63 30.71 12.24
CA PHE A 291 17.80 29.42 11.56
C PHE A 291 17.89 29.58 10.04
N LEU A 292 17.15 30.52 9.45
CA LEU A 292 17.17 30.81 8.02
C LEU A 292 18.47 31.49 7.55
N GLU A 293 19.22 32.12 8.46
CA GLU A 293 20.52 32.75 8.16
C GLU A 293 21.67 31.73 8.06
N LEU A 294 21.44 30.49 8.52
CA LEU A 294 22.44 29.43 8.45
C LEU A 294 22.81 29.10 7.00
N LYS A 295 24.10 28.81 6.77
CA LYS A 295 24.60 28.47 5.44
C LYS A 295 23.96 27.17 4.93
N ARG A 296 23.14 27.29 3.88
CA ARG A 296 22.50 26.17 3.21
C ARG A 296 23.32 25.64 2.04
N LYS A 297 23.09 24.38 1.68
CA LYS A 297 23.57 23.72 0.45
C LYS A 297 22.37 23.10 -0.27
N VAL A 298 22.53 22.92 -1.58
CA VAL A 298 21.59 22.16 -2.41
C VAL A 298 22.18 20.77 -2.66
N GLN A 299 21.38 19.73 -2.55
CA GLN A 299 21.75 18.37 -2.91
C GLN A 299 20.63 17.69 -3.70
N VAL A 300 21.00 16.69 -4.49
CA VAL A 300 20.04 15.82 -5.17
C VAL A 300 20.13 14.44 -4.54
N SER A 301 19.00 13.89 -4.10
CA SER A 301 18.98 12.54 -3.56
C SER A 301 17.64 11.84 -3.74
N ASP A 302 17.69 10.53 -3.85
CA ASP A 302 16.50 9.69 -3.87
C ASP A 302 15.91 9.54 -2.47
N PHE A 303 14.63 9.19 -2.40
CA PHE A 303 13.88 9.03 -1.16
C PHE A 303 13.11 7.72 -1.19
N HIS A 304 13.52 6.76 -0.35
CA HIS A 304 13.01 5.39 -0.39
C HIS A 304 12.20 5.05 0.85
N CYS A 305 10.96 4.59 0.68
CA CYS A 305 10.15 4.12 1.79
C CYS A 305 10.26 2.61 1.96
N VAL A 306 10.36 2.16 3.22
CA VAL A 306 10.32 0.73 3.61
C VAL A 306 9.03 0.01 3.18
N THR A 307 7.98 0.76 2.82
CA THR A 307 6.72 0.21 2.28
C THR A 307 6.73 0.02 0.76
N GLY A 308 7.89 0.24 0.11
CA GLY A 308 8.15 -0.18 -1.27
C GLY A 308 7.98 0.89 -2.34
N TRP A 309 7.57 2.11 -2.00
CA TRP A 309 7.54 3.24 -2.93
C TRP A 309 8.81 4.10 -2.80
N SER A 310 9.12 4.87 -3.84
CA SER A 310 10.26 5.78 -3.87
C SER A 310 9.93 7.04 -4.66
N VAL A 311 10.66 8.11 -4.39
CA VAL A 311 10.68 9.34 -5.18
C VAL A 311 12.13 9.62 -5.54
N TYR A 312 12.43 9.75 -6.83
CA TYR A 312 13.78 9.88 -7.35
C TYR A 312 14.11 11.34 -7.67
N HIS A 313 15.40 11.66 -7.71
CA HIS A 313 15.92 12.95 -8.18
C HIS A 313 15.39 14.19 -7.44
N ASN A 314 15.07 14.05 -6.15
CA ASN A 314 14.58 15.18 -5.35
C ASN A 314 15.70 16.20 -5.16
N THR A 315 15.42 17.47 -5.42
CA THR A 315 16.32 18.57 -5.09
C THR A 315 16.00 19.06 -3.68
N TRP A 316 16.89 18.81 -2.72
CA TRP A 316 16.77 19.30 -1.35
C TRP A 316 17.67 20.50 -1.13
N GLU A 317 17.23 21.44 -0.32
CA GLU A 317 18.10 22.52 0.17
C GLU A 317 17.93 22.72 1.68
N GLY A 318 19.06 22.84 2.36
CA GLY A 318 19.13 22.85 3.81
C GLY A 318 20.54 22.95 4.37
N ILE A 319 20.66 22.77 5.68
CA ILE A 319 21.93 22.81 6.40
C ILE A 319 22.52 21.39 6.44
N PRO A 320 23.77 21.17 5.98
CA PRO A 320 24.43 19.87 6.17
C PRO A 320 24.49 19.52 7.66
N LEU A 321 24.08 18.31 8.03
CA LEU A 321 24.07 17.90 9.43
C LEU A 321 25.49 17.95 10.03
N SER A 322 26.49 17.53 9.27
CA SER A 322 27.90 17.61 9.67
C SER A 322 28.33 19.03 10.06
N ALA A 323 27.91 20.05 9.31
CA ALA A 323 28.20 21.45 9.63
C ALA A 323 27.49 21.93 10.91
N MET A 324 26.25 21.51 11.14
CA MET A 324 25.53 21.79 12.39
C MET A 324 26.24 21.15 13.60
N LEU A 325 26.71 19.91 13.46
CA LEU A 325 27.46 19.20 14.50
C LEU A 325 28.83 19.83 14.76
N GLU A 326 29.51 20.30 13.73
CA GLU A 326 30.77 21.05 13.84
C GLU A 326 30.58 22.36 14.61
N MET A 327 29.53 23.12 14.28
CA MET A 327 29.19 24.37 15.00
C MET A 327 28.96 24.15 16.50
N ALA A 328 28.33 23.03 16.88
CA ALA A 328 28.06 22.69 18.27
C ALA A 328 29.29 22.14 19.01
N GLY A 329 30.26 21.57 18.29
CA GLY A 329 31.46 20.94 18.86
C GLY A 329 31.14 19.64 19.60
N VAL A 330 31.08 18.51 18.89
CA VAL A 330 30.76 17.21 19.49
C VAL A 330 31.84 16.76 20.48
N GLN A 331 31.47 16.49 21.73
CA GLN A 331 32.39 16.00 22.75
C GLN A 331 32.85 14.56 22.46
N SER A 332 34.00 14.16 22.99
CA SER A 332 34.61 12.84 22.74
C SER A 332 33.75 11.65 23.18
N LYS A 333 32.82 11.83 24.12
CA LYS A 333 31.86 10.80 24.55
C LYS A 333 30.62 10.70 23.67
N GLY A 334 30.34 11.69 22.82
CA GLY A 334 29.20 11.67 21.91
C GLY A 334 29.41 10.59 20.86
N LYS A 335 28.51 9.59 20.83
CA LYS A 335 28.57 8.47 19.87
C LYS A 335 27.34 8.37 19.00
N PHE A 336 26.24 8.98 19.40
CA PHE A 336 24.98 8.94 18.68
C PHE A 336 24.32 10.32 18.64
N VAL A 337 23.53 10.53 17.58
CA VAL A 337 22.78 11.74 17.31
C VAL A 337 21.30 11.39 17.35
N LYS A 338 20.62 11.84 18.40
CA LYS A 338 19.19 11.66 18.57
C LYS A 338 18.43 12.85 18.01
N PHE A 339 17.36 12.57 17.29
CA PHE A 339 16.54 13.54 16.60
C PHE A 339 15.14 13.59 17.21
N TYR A 340 14.61 14.80 17.37
CA TYR A 340 13.30 15.08 17.93
C TYR A 340 12.41 15.76 16.90
N SER A 341 11.25 15.17 16.65
CA SER A 341 10.17 15.78 15.88
C SER A 341 9.38 16.76 16.74
N GLY A 342 8.94 17.86 16.13
CA GLY A 342 8.06 18.86 16.74
C GLY A 342 6.62 18.40 16.90
N ASP A 343 6.29 17.17 16.51
CA ASP A 343 5.03 16.52 16.91
C ASP A 343 5.04 16.01 18.37
N GLY A 344 6.19 16.07 19.05
CA GLY A 344 6.36 15.69 20.46
C GLY A 344 6.34 14.18 20.73
N VAL A 345 6.23 13.34 19.69
CA VAL A 345 6.13 11.88 19.83
C VAL A 345 7.25 11.17 19.08
N TYR A 346 7.57 11.61 17.87
CA TYR A 346 8.50 10.91 17.02
C TYR A 346 9.95 11.23 17.39
N THR A 347 10.74 10.17 17.59
CA THR A 347 12.19 10.27 17.75
C THR A 347 12.87 9.22 16.89
N ASP A 348 14.10 9.51 16.51
CA ASP A 348 14.97 8.61 15.76
C ASP A 348 16.44 8.85 16.20
N CYS A 349 17.34 7.97 15.82
CA CYS A 349 18.75 8.00 16.22
C CYS A 349 19.63 7.49 15.08
N LEU A 350 20.77 8.16 14.90
CA LEU A 350 21.87 7.71 14.03
C LEU A 350 23.15 7.62 14.85
N SER A 351 24.04 6.68 14.50
CA SER A 351 25.41 6.74 14.99
C SER A 351 26.09 8.02 14.50
N LEU A 352 27.06 8.52 15.27
CA LEU A 352 27.78 9.75 14.92
C LEU A 352 28.52 9.62 13.58
N ASP A 353 29.04 8.43 13.27
CA ASP A 353 29.72 8.17 12.01
C ASP A 353 28.78 8.32 10.81
N VAL A 354 27.55 7.79 10.93
CA VAL A 354 26.52 7.97 9.91
C VAL A 354 26.09 9.43 9.85
N ALA A 355 25.81 10.06 10.99
CA ALA A 355 25.35 11.45 11.09
C ALA A 355 26.34 12.48 10.49
N LYS A 356 27.63 12.14 10.41
CA LYS A 356 28.68 12.94 9.75
C LYS A 356 28.74 12.75 8.23
N GLY A 357 27.91 11.88 7.66
CA GLY A 357 27.79 11.68 6.21
C GLY A 357 27.54 12.98 5.45
N GLU A 358 28.14 13.10 4.27
CA GLU A 358 28.11 14.33 3.47
C GLU A 358 26.71 14.63 2.88
N ASP A 359 25.86 13.62 2.78
CA ASP A 359 24.54 13.65 2.16
C ASP A 359 23.38 13.77 3.18
N ILE A 360 23.69 13.88 4.47
CA ILE A 360 22.68 14.09 5.52
C ILE A 360 22.42 15.58 5.71
N MET A 361 21.15 15.95 5.60
CA MET A 361 20.73 17.35 5.55
C MET A 361 19.54 17.64 6.45
N ILE A 362 19.59 18.80 7.10
CA ILE A 362 18.45 19.45 7.77
C ILE A 362 17.80 20.36 6.72
N ALA A 363 16.83 19.82 5.98
CA ALA A 363 16.21 20.44 4.81
C ALA A 363 15.06 21.39 5.19
N VAL A 364 14.98 22.51 4.44
CA VAL A 364 13.90 23.51 4.51
C VAL A 364 13.18 23.69 3.16
N MET A 365 13.82 23.30 2.07
CA MET A 365 13.27 23.39 0.71
C MET A 365 13.28 22.01 0.02
N HIS A 366 12.31 21.83 -0.88
CA HIS A 366 12.19 20.71 -1.80
C HIS A 366 11.75 21.23 -3.17
N ASP A 367 12.51 20.90 -4.21
CA ASP A 367 12.29 21.32 -5.61
C ASP A 367 11.96 22.82 -5.76
N GLY A 368 12.82 23.66 -5.15
CA GLY A 368 12.73 25.12 -5.24
C GLY A 368 11.64 25.77 -4.39
N LYS A 369 10.88 24.98 -3.61
CA LYS A 369 9.77 25.46 -2.76
C LYS A 369 10.00 25.11 -1.30
N PRO A 370 9.44 25.88 -0.35
CA PRO A 370 9.41 25.48 1.05
C PRO A 370 8.75 24.10 1.20
N ILE A 371 9.33 23.25 2.05
CA ILE A 371 8.76 21.93 2.34
C ILE A 371 7.37 22.12 2.95
N SER A 372 6.36 21.49 2.36
CA SER A 372 4.99 21.55 2.87
C SER A 372 4.84 20.81 4.21
N ALA A 373 3.85 21.21 5.01
CA ALA A 373 3.66 20.65 6.35
C ALA A 373 3.41 19.13 6.35
N ASP A 374 2.72 18.58 5.35
CA ASP A 374 2.51 17.13 5.18
C ASP A 374 3.82 16.38 4.85
N LEU A 375 4.71 17.03 4.10
CA LEU A 375 6.09 16.62 3.85
C LEU A 375 7.04 17.00 5.00
N GLY A 376 6.53 17.29 6.19
CA GLY A 376 7.36 17.48 7.38
C GLY A 376 8.02 18.85 7.48
N GLY A 377 7.59 19.83 6.69
CA GLY A 377 8.03 21.22 6.84
C GLY A 377 7.51 21.83 8.16
N PRO A 378 8.21 22.83 8.72
CA PRO A 378 9.17 23.69 8.02
C PRO A 378 10.59 23.14 7.91
N VAL A 379 10.94 22.15 8.73
CA VAL A 379 12.28 21.55 8.76
C VAL A 379 12.16 20.04 8.81
N ARG A 380 12.89 19.32 7.96
CA ARG A 380 12.95 17.86 7.94
C ARG A 380 14.39 17.37 7.87
N LEU A 381 14.69 16.27 8.55
CA LEU A 381 15.92 15.53 8.33
C LEU A 381 15.82 14.69 7.04
N ILE A 382 16.86 14.71 6.21
CA ILE A 382 17.01 13.88 5.02
C ILE A 382 18.22 12.97 5.21
N VAL A 383 17.99 11.66 5.15
CA VAL A 383 19.01 10.60 5.30
C VAL A 383 18.95 9.69 4.07
N PRO A 384 19.60 10.03 2.95
CA PRO A 384 19.35 9.40 1.65
C PRO A 384 19.61 7.90 1.59
N GLN A 385 20.66 7.45 2.27
CA GLN A 385 21.11 6.05 2.23
C GLN A 385 20.29 5.13 3.14
N MET A 386 19.33 5.65 3.89
CA MET A 386 18.46 4.89 4.78
C MET A 386 16.99 5.05 4.40
N PHE A 387 16.16 4.09 4.81
CA PHE A 387 14.72 4.19 4.60
C PHE A 387 14.14 5.43 5.28
N ALA A 388 13.15 6.03 4.61
CA ALA A 388 12.50 7.30 4.94
C ALA A 388 12.01 7.47 6.38
N TYR A 389 11.86 6.40 7.16
CA TYR A 389 11.51 6.54 8.57
C TYR A 389 12.66 7.13 9.40
N LYS A 390 13.91 6.94 8.99
CA LYS A 390 15.07 7.63 9.60
C LYS A 390 15.13 9.13 9.28
N SER A 391 14.36 9.58 8.28
CA SER A 391 14.25 10.99 7.85
C SER A 391 13.13 11.72 8.63
N VAL A 392 13.46 12.15 9.85
CA VAL A 392 12.53 12.78 10.82
C VAL A 392 11.84 14.01 10.22
N LYS A 393 10.51 14.02 10.29
CA LYS A 393 9.66 15.16 9.91
C LYS A 393 9.59 16.18 11.04
N TRP A 394 9.35 17.44 10.69
CA TRP A 394 9.17 18.53 11.65
C TRP A 394 10.33 18.61 12.65
N LEU A 395 11.56 18.38 12.17
CA LEU A 395 12.73 18.27 13.01
C LEU A 395 12.90 19.56 13.83
N GLN A 396 12.85 19.42 15.14
CA GLN A 396 12.90 20.53 16.09
C GLN A 396 14.12 20.45 17.01
N GLY A 397 14.73 19.28 17.17
CA GLY A 397 15.84 19.12 18.10
C GLY A 397 16.82 18.03 17.73
N ILE A 398 18.07 18.26 18.10
CA ILE A 398 19.18 17.32 18.02
C ILE A 398 19.82 17.21 19.40
N GLU A 399 20.15 15.99 19.81
CA GLU A 399 20.86 15.72 21.06
C GLU A 399 21.97 14.70 20.85
N LEU A 400 23.20 15.05 21.24
CA LEU A 400 24.31 14.11 21.25
C LEU A 400 24.34 13.31 22.55
N ILE A 401 24.36 12.00 22.40
CA ILE A 401 24.27 11.03 23.50
C ILE A 401 25.38 9.98 23.38
N GLU A 402 25.71 9.34 24.51
CA GLU A 402 26.77 8.33 24.61
C GLU A 402 26.27 6.93 24.24
N GLU A 403 25.02 6.61 24.59
CA GLU A 403 24.39 5.32 24.35
C GLU A 403 23.36 5.41 23.22
N ASP A 404 23.12 4.29 22.55
CA ASP A 404 22.16 4.24 21.44
C ASP A 404 20.71 4.46 21.92
N HIS A 405 19.84 4.92 21.02
CA HIS A 405 18.43 5.19 21.29
C HIS A 405 17.54 4.54 20.23
N PHE A 406 16.66 3.63 20.65
CA PHE A 406 15.61 3.12 19.77
C PHE A 406 14.45 4.12 19.66
N GLY A 407 14.28 4.65 18.45
CA GLY A 407 13.22 5.59 18.09
C GLY A 407 11.83 4.97 18.00
N TYR A 408 10.90 5.72 17.41
CA TYR A 408 9.49 5.34 17.35
C TYR A 408 9.26 4.01 16.62
N TRP A 409 9.94 3.76 15.50
CA TRP A 409 9.72 2.54 14.71
C TRP A 409 10.59 1.38 15.16
N GLU A 410 11.78 1.65 15.67
CA GLU A 410 12.74 0.65 16.14
C GLU A 410 12.15 -0.15 17.30
N VAL A 411 11.53 0.52 18.28
CA VAL A 411 10.80 -0.16 19.37
C VAL A 411 9.58 -0.97 18.89
N ARG A 412 9.17 -0.78 17.63
CA ARG A 412 8.07 -1.51 16.95
C ARG A 412 8.58 -2.57 15.96
N GLY A 413 9.86 -2.93 16.04
CA GLY A 413 10.48 -4.01 15.27
C GLY A 413 10.96 -3.61 13.87
N TYR A 414 11.17 -2.32 13.62
CA TYR A 414 11.89 -1.86 12.42
C TYR A 414 13.40 -1.91 12.68
N ASP A 415 14.18 -2.01 11.61
CA ASP A 415 15.64 -2.09 11.73
C ASP A 415 16.21 -0.76 12.23
N ASN A 416 17.21 -0.81 13.10
CA ASN A 416 17.91 0.38 13.57
C ASN A 416 18.77 0.99 12.46
N ASP A 417 19.59 0.14 11.82
CA ASP A 417 20.47 0.48 10.70
C ASP A 417 19.75 0.24 9.36
N ALA A 418 18.78 1.12 9.08
CA ALA A 418 17.78 1.00 8.02
C ALA A 418 18.31 1.22 6.59
N TRP A 419 19.47 0.68 6.23
CA TRP A 419 20.14 0.91 4.95
C TRP A 419 19.29 0.50 3.75
N VAL A 420 19.29 1.35 2.72
CA VAL A 420 18.73 1.03 1.40
C VAL A 420 19.79 0.27 0.62
N LYS A 421 19.45 -0.90 0.06
CA LYS A 421 20.36 -1.62 -0.83
C LYS A 421 20.43 -0.89 -2.18
N ALA A 422 21.66 -0.64 -2.63
CA ALA A 422 21.98 -0.07 -3.94
C ALA A 422 21.54 -0.99 -5.09
#